data_AF-J2KV12-F1
#
_entry.id   AF-J2KV12-F1
#
_cell.length_a   1.000
_cell.length_b   1.000
_cell.length_c   1.000
_cell.angle_alpha   90.00
_cell.angle_beta   90.00
_cell.angle_gamma   90.00
#
_symmetry.space_group_name_H-M   'P 1'
#
loop_
_entity.id
_entity.type
_entity.pdbx_description
1 polymer ?
#
loop_
_entity_poly.entity_id
_entity_poly.type
_entity_poly.pdbx_seq_one_letter_code
_entity_poly.pdbx_strand_id
1 'polypeptide(L)'
;MENSSVSRLTARLDHSVPDPKVFAAVNDDAARRLDELSRILAGALPDHSLSPDERLERLARVVQDRVPERQYLQPALEKVSRLERRLAELVPDPGLTPVERVQALLAHLDDHHIQNNPHFLAAQPTIVQKLERMGDERAGFSPVNNP
;
A
#
# COMPACT_ATOMS: atom_id res chain seq x y z
N MET A 1 -28.29 -17.80 -41.64
CA MET A 1 -28.73 -18.32 -40.32
C MET A 1 -27.51 -18.42 -39.39
N GLU A 2 -26.87 -17.30 -39.09
CA GLU A 2 -25.73 -17.21 -38.16
C GLU A 2 -25.92 -15.89 -37.44
N ASN A 3 -26.31 -15.91 -36.17
CA ASN A 3 -26.27 -14.78 -35.22
C ASN A 3 -26.89 -15.13 -33.86
N SER A 4 -27.60 -16.28 -33.74
CA SER A 4 -28.17 -16.69 -32.45
C SER A 4 -27.12 -17.15 -31.44
N SER A 5 -26.02 -17.74 -31.92
CA SER A 5 -24.94 -18.25 -31.06
C SER A 5 -24.07 -17.14 -30.49
N VAL A 6 -23.78 -16.10 -31.29
CA VAL A 6 -23.00 -14.92 -30.86
C VAL A 6 -23.79 -14.13 -29.83
N SER A 7 -25.09 -13.91 -30.06
CA SER A 7 -25.97 -13.20 -29.12
C SER A 7 -26.14 -13.92 -27.78
N ARG A 8 -26.07 -15.27 -27.77
CA ARG A 8 -26.08 -16.06 -26.53
C ARG A 8 -24.71 -16.05 -25.81
N LEU A 9 -23.62 -15.86 -26.54
CA LEU A 9 -22.27 -15.79 -25.97
C LEU A 9 -22.02 -14.42 -25.32
N THR A 10 -22.45 -13.35 -25.96
CA THR A 10 -22.35 -11.98 -25.42
C THR A 10 -23.22 -11.81 -24.17
N ALA A 11 -24.44 -12.35 -24.17
CA ALA A 11 -25.31 -12.34 -22.99
C ALA A 11 -24.70 -13.07 -21.77
N ARG A 12 -23.85 -14.10 -21.98
CA ARG A 12 -23.18 -14.81 -20.89
C ARG A 12 -21.97 -14.07 -20.32
N LEU A 13 -21.35 -13.18 -21.11
CA LEU A 13 -20.18 -12.39 -20.71
C LEU A 13 -20.57 -11.05 -20.04
N ASP A 14 -21.76 -10.54 -20.33
CA ASP A 14 -22.32 -9.34 -19.67
C ASP A 14 -22.63 -9.54 -18.17
N HIS A 15 -22.46 -10.77 -17.65
CA HIS A 15 -22.72 -11.12 -16.26
C HIS A 15 -21.44 -11.47 -15.47
N SER A 16 -20.27 -11.43 -16.10
CA SER A 16 -18.99 -11.61 -15.42
C SER A 16 -18.41 -10.29 -14.93
N VAL A 17 -19.24 -9.49 -14.23
CA VAL A 17 -18.68 -8.49 -13.31
C VAL A 17 -18.15 -9.30 -12.13
N PRO A 18 -16.84 -9.24 -11.85
CA PRO A 18 -16.28 -9.97 -10.71
C PRO A 18 -16.95 -9.43 -9.43
N ASP A 19 -17.58 -10.30 -8.63
CA ASP A 19 -18.33 -9.87 -7.44
C ASP A 19 -17.37 -9.13 -6.49
N PRO A 20 -17.56 -7.82 -6.26
CA PRO A 20 -16.67 -7.02 -5.42
C PRO A 20 -16.48 -7.61 -4.02
N LYS A 21 -17.45 -8.36 -3.50
CA LYS A 21 -17.36 -9.05 -2.20
C LYS A 21 -16.43 -10.26 -2.24
N VAL A 22 -16.39 -10.99 -3.35
CA VAL A 22 -15.45 -12.10 -3.55
C VAL A 22 -14.02 -11.56 -3.62
N PHE A 23 -13.82 -10.41 -4.28
CA PHE A 23 -12.52 -9.74 -4.32
C PHE A 23 -12.12 -9.21 -2.95
N ALA A 24 -13.07 -8.64 -2.18
CA ALA A 24 -12.83 -8.23 -0.81
C ALA A 24 -12.34 -9.40 0.06
N ALA A 25 -13.08 -10.51 0.08
CA ALA A 25 -12.73 -11.69 0.87
C ALA A 25 -11.38 -12.31 0.47
N VAL A 26 -11.06 -12.36 -0.83
CA VAL A 26 -9.76 -12.86 -1.32
C VAL A 26 -8.61 -11.94 -0.89
N ASN A 27 -8.80 -10.62 -0.96
CA ASN A 27 -7.80 -9.68 -0.48
C ASN A 27 -7.64 -9.73 1.03
N ASP A 28 -8.72 -9.90 1.80
CA ASP A 28 -8.65 -10.05 3.26
C ASP A 28 -7.89 -11.31 3.66
N ASP A 29 -8.10 -12.42 2.92
CA ASP A 29 -7.32 -13.64 3.12
C ASP A 29 -5.84 -13.44 2.76
N ALA A 30 -5.55 -12.79 1.63
CA ALA A 30 -4.18 -12.46 1.23
C ALA A 30 -3.49 -11.55 2.26
N ALA A 31 -4.19 -10.52 2.76
CA ALA A 31 -3.68 -9.60 3.78
C ALA A 31 -3.35 -10.34 5.09
N ARG A 32 -4.23 -11.26 5.54
CA ARG A 32 -3.96 -12.09 6.72
C ARG A 32 -2.74 -12.98 6.56
N ARG A 33 -2.58 -13.62 5.40
CA ARG A 33 -1.40 -14.44 5.11
C ARG A 33 -0.11 -13.62 5.07
N LEU A 34 -0.17 -12.41 4.48
CA LEU A 34 0.95 -11.49 4.44
C LEU A 34 1.36 -11.01 5.84
N ASP A 35 0.38 -10.72 6.72
CA ASP A 35 0.66 -10.37 8.13
C ASP A 35 1.36 -11.51 8.86
N GLU A 36 0.84 -12.74 8.74
CA GLU A 36 1.43 -13.93 9.37
C GLU A 36 2.89 -14.13 8.94
N LEU A 37 3.15 -14.13 7.62
CA LEU A 37 4.51 -14.26 7.08
C LEU A 37 5.43 -13.12 7.56
N SER A 38 4.93 -11.88 7.53
CA SER A 38 5.70 -10.71 7.95
C SER A 38 6.10 -10.77 9.42
N ARG A 39 5.20 -11.24 10.29
CA ARG A 39 5.47 -11.44 11.73
C ARG A 39 6.52 -12.52 11.98
N ILE A 40 6.42 -13.65 11.29
CA ILE A 40 7.41 -14.73 11.41
C ILE A 40 8.79 -14.22 10.98
N LEU A 41 8.87 -13.54 9.84
CA LEU A 41 10.12 -12.96 9.33
C LEU A 41 10.68 -11.91 10.29
N ALA A 42 9.84 -11.09 10.91
CA ALA A 42 10.24 -10.11 11.92
C ALA A 42 10.82 -10.76 13.18
N GLY A 43 10.22 -11.87 13.62
CA GLY A 43 10.71 -12.63 14.77
C GLY A 43 12.08 -13.26 14.50
N ALA A 44 12.30 -13.75 13.28
CA ALA A 44 13.57 -14.36 12.88
C ALA A 44 14.68 -13.33 12.65
N LEU A 45 14.36 -12.17 12.06
CA LEU A 45 15.27 -11.08 11.77
C LEU A 45 14.67 -9.74 12.25
N PRO A 46 14.92 -9.34 13.51
CA PRO A 46 14.32 -8.15 14.13
C PRO A 46 14.97 -6.83 13.70
N ASP A 47 15.44 -6.74 12.46
CA ASP A 47 15.94 -5.51 11.85
C ASP A 47 14.77 -4.78 11.18
N HIS A 48 14.36 -3.65 11.76
CA HIS A 48 13.23 -2.84 11.30
C HIS A 48 13.49 -2.11 9.98
N SER A 49 14.75 -2.04 9.53
CA SER A 49 15.10 -1.42 8.25
C SER A 49 14.83 -2.32 7.03
N LEU A 50 14.46 -3.58 7.27
CA LEU A 50 14.24 -4.59 6.24
C LEU A 50 12.77 -4.78 5.90
N SER A 51 12.49 -4.87 4.62
CA SER A 51 11.22 -5.41 4.13
C SER A 51 11.13 -6.92 4.35
N PRO A 52 9.92 -7.51 4.28
CA PRO A 52 9.75 -8.96 4.29
C PRO A 52 10.62 -9.69 3.25
N ASP A 53 10.71 -9.19 2.02
CA ASP A 53 11.52 -9.80 0.96
C ASP A 53 13.02 -9.78 1.29
N GLU A 54 13.51 -8.67 1.86
CA GLU A 54 14.91 -8.55 2.27
C GLU A 54 15.26 -9.49 3.43
N ARG A 55 14.31 -9.71 4.35
CA ARG A 55 14.46 -10.72 5.40
C ARG A 55 14.52 -12.12 4.81
N LEU A 56 13.63 -12.44 3.88
CA LEU A 56 13.62 -13.72 3.19
C LEU A 56 14.93 -13.94 2.43
N GLU A 57 15.42 -12.93 1.72
CA GLU A 57 16.69 -13.00 0.99
C GLU A 57 17.87 -13.25 1.94
N ARG A 58 17.92 -12.59 3.10
CA ARG A 58 18.95 -12.82 4.12
C ARG A 58 18.89 -14.23 4.69
N LEU A 59 17.69 -14.76 4.97
CA LEU A 59 17.51 -16.14 5.45
C LEU A 59 17.92 -17.17 4.39
N ALA A 60 17.55 -16.94 3.13
CA ALA A 60 17.82 -17.87 2.04
C ALA A 60 19.31 -18.07 1.78
N ARG A 61 20.14 -17.04 2.00
CA ARG A 61 21.62 -17.15 1.93
C ARG A 61 22.21 -18.17 2.89
N VAL A 62 21.52 -18.48 3.99
CA VAL A 62 21.98 -19.47 4.97
C VAL A 62 21.68 -20.89 4.52
N VAL A 63 20.61 -21.08 3.74
CA VAL A 63 20.06 -22.39 3.38
C VAL A 63 20.42 -22.81 1.96
N GLN A 64 20.73 -21.87 1.06
CA GLN A 64 20.95 -22.14 -0.36
C GLN A 64 22.23 -21.48 -0.88
N ASP A 65 23.01 -22.24 -1.66
CA ASP A 65 24.10 -21.73 -2.53
C ASP A 65 23.53 -20.99 -3.75
N ARG A 66 22.60 -20.05 -3.53
CA ARG A 66 22.00 -19.25 -4.59
C ARG A 66 22.68 -17.89 -4.72
N VAL A 67 22.71 -17.37 -5.94
CA VAL A 67 23.09 -15.98 -6.18
C VAL A 67 21.97 -15.10 -5.64
N PRO A 68 22.26 -14.14 -4.74
CA PRO A 68 21.22 -13.37 -4.10
C PRO A 68 20.65 -12.31 -5.03
N GLU A 69 19.35 -12.03 -4.88
CA GLU A 69 18.66 -11.00 -5.65
C GLU A 69 19.09 -9.59 -5.19
N ARG A 70 19.85 -8.89 -6.03
CA ARG A 70 20.48 -7.60 -5.68
C ARG A 70 19.50 -6.52 -5.24
N GLN A 71 18.27 -6.55 -5.75
CA GLN A 71 17.24 -5.58 -5.38
C GLN A 71 16.88 -5.60 -3.89
N TYR A 72 17.04 -6.76 -3.23
CA TYR A 72 16.75 -6.97 -1.82
C TYR A 72 17.99 -6.84 -0.92
N LEU A 73 19.09 -6.34 -1.47
CA LEU A 73 20.36 -6.15 -0.76
C LEU A 73 20.74 -4.68 -0.65
N GLN A 74 19.76 -3.78 -0.78
CA GLN A 74 20.01 -2.35 -0.76
C GLN A 74 20.61 -1.92 0.58
N PRO A 75 21.75 -1.20 0.57
CA PRO A 75 22.33 -0.62 1.78
C PRO A 75 21.33 0.33 2.46
N ALA A 76 21.37 0.37 3.80
CA ALA A 76 20.52 1.28 4.57
C ALA A 76 20.71 2.76 4.16
N LEU A 77 21.95 3.15 3.80
CA LEU A 77 22.26 4.49 3.32
C LEU A 77 21.46 4.87 2.07
N GLU A 78 21.40 3.99 1.07
CA GLU A 78 20.65 4.25 -0.17
C GLU A 78 19.14 4.38 0.10
N LYS A 79 18.61 3.55 1.02
CA LYS A 79 17.20 3.62 1.41
C LYS A 79 16.87 4.94 2.09
N VAL A 80 17.72 5.38 3.03
CA VAL A 80 17.55 6.66 3.73
C VAL A 80 17.62 7.80 2.73
N SER A 81 18.64 7.88 1.88
CA SER A 81 18.75 8.95 0.88
C SER A 81 17.56 8.99 -0.08
N ARG A 82 17.03 7.83 -0.48
CA ARG A 82 15.80 7.75 -1.30
C ARG A 82 14.59 8.32 -0.56
N LEU A 83 14.42 7.96 0.72
CA LEU A 83 13.33 8.46 1.55
C LEU A 83 13.44 9.97 1.80
N GLU A 84 14.62 10.47 2.14
CA GLU A 84 14.86 11.89 2.37
C GLU A 84 14.56 12.74 1.13
N ARG A 85 15.02 12.28 -0.05
CA ARG A 85 14.68 12.92 -1.32
C ARG A 85 13.17 12.94 -1.55
N ARG A 86 12.49 11.81 -1.34
CA ARG A 86 11.03 11.73 -1.53
C ARG A 86 10.29 12.64 -0.54
N LEU A 87 10.74 12.72 0.71
CA LEU A 87 10.18 13.64 1.70
C LEU A 87 10.41 15.10 1.31
N ALA A 88 11.56 15.44 0.74
CA ALA A 88 11.83 16.78 0.21
C ALA A 88 10.89 17.15 -0.94
N GLU A 89 10.58 16.21 -1.83
CA GLU A 89 9.64 16.41 -2.93
C GLU A 89 8.21 16.65 -2.41
N LEU A 90 7.79 15.89 -1.39
CA LEU A 90 6.44 15.97 -0.84
C LEU A 90 6.24 17.16 0.10
N VAL A 91 7.28 17.56 0.83
CA VAL A 91 7.29 18.71 1.74
C VAL A 91 8.52 19.57 1.40
N PRO A 92 8.39 20.53 0.47
CA PRO A 92 9.50 21.33 -0.05
C PRO A 92 9.89 22.46 0.91
N ASP A 93 10.15 22.13 2.17
CA ASP A 93 10.69 23.06 3.17
C ASP A 93 12.14 22.63 3.53
N PRO A 94 13.16 23.41 3.13
CA PRO A 94 14.55 23.09 3.39
C PRO A 94 14.95 23.24 4.88
N GLY A 95 14.13 23.89 5.70
CA GLY A 95 14.36 24.04 7.14
C GLY A 95 13.94 22.82 7.96
N LEU A 96 13.16 21.91 7.38
CA LEU A 96 12.66 20.72 8.07
C LEU A 96 13.59 19.52 7.90
N THR A 97 13.84 18.83 9.01
CA THR A 97 14.45 17.50 9.03
C THR A 97 13.52 16.45 8.41
N PRO A 98 14.04 15.28 7.99
CA PRO A 98 13.19 14.21 7.44
C PRO A 98 12.07 13.77 8.38
N VAL A 99 12.33 13.72 9.69
CA VAL A 99 11.32 13.36 10.70
C VAL A 99 10.23 14.42 10.79
N GLU A 100 10.60 15.70 10.81
CA GLU A 100 9.63 16.80 10.84
C GLU A 100 8.78 16.85 9.55
N ARG A 101 9.36 16.50 8.39
CA ARG A 101 8.60 16.37 7.15
C ARG A 101 7.56 15.25 7.22
N VAL A 102 7.90 14.11 7.83
CA VAL A 102 6.91 13.04 8.09
C VAL A 102 5.81 13.54 9.03
N GLN A 103 6.17 14.23 10.11
CA GLN A 103 5.20 14.79 11.05
C GLN A 103 4.28 15.83 10.38
N ALA A 104 4.82 16.67 9.50
CA ALA A 104 4.04 17.62 8.71
C ALA A 104 3.05 16.89 7.78
N LEU A 105 3.47 15.81 7.11
CA LEU A 105 2.56 14.98 6.29
C LEU A 105 1.43 14.37 7.12
N LEU A 106 1.75 13.86 8.32
CA LEU A 106 0.75 13.30 9.22
C LEU A 106 -0.23 14.37 9.72
N ALA A 107 0.27 15.56 10.08
CA ALA A 107 -0.55 16.70 10.47
C ALA A 107 -1.50 17.15 9.34
N HIS A 108 -1.03 17.19 8.08
CA HIS A 108 -1.89 17.50 6.95
C HIS A 108 -3.05 16.51 6.79
N LEU A 109 -2.81 15.21 7.02
CA LEU A 109 -3.87 14.18 7.00
C LEU A 109 -4.89 14.33 8.16
N ASP A 110 -4.52 15.02 9.22
CA ASP A 110 -5.40 15.32 10.35
C ASP A 110 -6.16 16.64 10.17
N ASP A 111 -5.52 17.69 9.62
CA ASP A 111 -6.11 19.02 9.42
C ASP A 111 -7.17 19.06 8.30
N HIS A 112 -7.06 18.23 7.26
CA HIS A 112 -8.02 18.16 6.16
C HIS A 112 -9.47 17.78 6.58
N HIS A 113 -9.72 17.45 7.85
CA HIS A 113 -11.04 17.14 8.40
C HIS A 113 -11.70 18.28 9.19
N ILE A 114 -10.96 19.30 9.66
CA ILE A 114 -11.57 20.42 10.41
C ILE A 114 -12.47 21.27 9.51
N GLN A 115 -12.19 21.32 8.20
CA GLN A 115 -12.93 22.20 7.28
C GLN A 115 -14.18 21.58 6.65
N ASN A 116 -14.46 20.27 6.82
CA ASN A 116 -15.53 19.59 6.07
C ASN A 116 -16.69 18.97 6.87
N ASN A 117 -16.71 18.97 8.21
CA ASN A 117 -17.97 18.74 8.95
C ASN A 117 -17.82 19.00 10.47
N PRO A 118 -18.47 20.03 11.04
CA PRO A 118 -18.37 20.33 12.48
C PRO A 118 -19.28 19.45 13.37
N HIS A 119 -19.71 18.27 12.92
CA HIS A 119 -20.76 17.49 13.61
C HIS A 119 -20.48 16.00 13.87
N PHE A 120 -19.22 15.58 13.93
CA PHE A 120 -18.88 14.22 14.39
C PHE A 120 -17.82 14.20 15.47
N LEU A 121 -18.27 14.18 16.73
CA LEU A 121 -17.51 13.74 17.91
C LEU A 121 -17.55 12.21 18.05
N ALA A 122 -17.43 11.48 16.94
CA ALA A 122 -17.27 10.03 16.94
C ALA A 122 -15.82 9.72 16.52
N ALA A 123 -15.16 8.82 17.25
CA ALA A 123 -13.77 8.40 17.13
C ALA A 123 -13.14 8.73 15.76
N GLN A 124 -12.13 9.60 15.77
CA GLN A 124 -11.40 9.99 14.57
C GLN A 124 -10.95 8.71 13.81
N PRO A 125 -11.27 8.57 12.51
CA PRO A 125 -10.83 7.41 11.75
C PRO A 125 -9.30 7.36 11.74
N THR A 126 -8.75 6.15 11.86
CA THR A 126 -7.28 5.97 11.82
C THR A 126 -6.74 6.41 10.46
N ILE A 127 -5.45 6.77 10.40
CA ILE A 127 -4.78 7.12 9.14
C ILE A 127 -4.97 6.02 8.09
N VAL A 128 -4.94 4.76 8.51
CA VAL A 128 -5.21 3.61 7.63
C VAL A 128 -6.60 3.71 7.01
N GLN A 129 -7.64 3.94 7.80
CA GLN A 129 -9.01 4.11 7.31
C GLN A 129 -9.16 5.34 6.40
N LYS A 130 -8.42 6.42 6.67
CA LYS A 130 -8.38 7.61 5.81
C LYS A 130 -7.74 7.30 4.46
N LEU A 131 -6.59 6.62 4.47
CA LEU A 131 -5.86 6.23 3.26
C LEU A 131 -6.64 5.21 2.43
N GLU A 132 -7.31 4.25 3.07
CA GLU A 132 -8.23 3.33 2.40
C GLU A 132 -9.36 4.11 1.70
N ARG A 133 -9.97 5.09 2.35
CA ARG A 133 -11.01 5.92 1.71
C ARG A 133 -10.50 6.76 0.53
N MET A 134 -9.25 7.20 0.57
CA MET A 134 -8.64 8.06 -0.47
C MET A 134 -8.00 7.28 -1.62
N GLY A 135 -7.63 6.01 -1.40
CA GLY A 135 -6.81 5.21 -2.32
C GLY A 135 -7.42 3.87 -2.73
N ASP A 136 -8.70 3.62 -2.45
CA ASP A 136 -9.34 2.39 -2.89
C ASP A 136 -9.78 2.48 -4.36
N GLU A 137 -9.04 1.85 -5.26
CA GLU A 137 -9.51 1.53 -6.62
C GLU A 137 -10.76 0.63 -6.61
N ARG A 138 -11.16 0.07 -5.46
CA ARG A 138 -12.44 -0.64 -5.30
C ARG A 138 -13.62 0.29 -4.96
N ALA A 139 -13.36 1.56 -4.66
CA ALA A 139 -14.38 2.57 -4.35
C ALA A 139 -14.65 3.57 -5.49
N GLY A 140 -13.99 3.45 -6.65
CA GLY A 140 -14.36 4.17 -7.87
C GLY A 140 -13.94 5.65 -7.97
N PHE A 141 -12.89 6.08 -7.27
CA PHE A 141 -12.31 7.41 -7.47
C PHE A 141 -11.01 7.33 -8.28
N SER A 142 -11.02 7.85 -9.50
CA SER A 142 -9.79 8.09 -10.27
C SER A 142 -8.90 9.12 -9.54
N PRO A 143 -7.56 9.01 -9.65
CA PRO A 143 -6.67 10.05 -9.18
C PRO A 143 -7.07 11.38 -9.83
N VAL A 144 -7.17 12.42 -9.01
CA VAL A 144 -7.55 13.77 -9.43
C VAL A 144 -6.57 14.23 -10.50
N ASN A 145 -7.00 14.26 -11.76
CA ASN A 145 -6.33 15.00 -12.80
C ASN A 145 -6.49 16.49 -12.45
N ASN A 146 -5.42 17.12 -11.97
CA ASN A 146 -5.38 18.58 -11.97
C ASN A 146 -5.18 19.08 -13.42
N PRO A 147 -5.83 20.21 -13.78
CA PRO A 147 -5.85 20.74 -15.14
C PRO A 147 -4.49 21.18 -15.67
#